data_AF-A0A525CCN7-F1
#
_entry.id   AF-A0A525CCN7-F1
#
_cell.length_a   1.000
_cell.length_b   1.000
_cell.length_c   1.000
_cell.angle_alpha   90.00
_cell.angle_beta   90.00
_cell.angle_gamma   90.00
#
_symmetry.space_group_name_H-M   'P 1'
#
loop_
_entity.id
_entity.type
_entity.pdbx_description
1 polymer ?
#
loop_
_entity_poly.entity_id
_entity_poly.type
_entity_poly.pdbx_seq_one_letter_code
_entity_poly.pdbx_strand_id
1 'polypeptide(L)'
;MLLAGLLGVGRSGDFSITDIWINSVNVGIMLSLNLIYFVAVRKVKDVRPLVLFQLCIDAVHFTFTIYKTGAVTSPFTFLYFFVIFSGALLVSSRTAFFTAGISSVFYAAIVLLEHYSLIPRQLFFSPMAGMTENLSYVILTVSFTIGSLIAFAGLAGFLTGLIHRRYTQLKKATADLHDRNKVMLLMYKTSEALNHHQNSSEIAEYILDELMSFLKLDRALIYLNENNTQLRLMLVRTKGGHSDSSMDLVIPMNIDAGLTARVALEKKAYNIKDPANSPYINQELAAKIGLNPFAIAPMVLRKHCIGVIGIDRSTAGIDDDEFSILQLFANQAAIAMDSVQHSNI
;
A
#
# COMPACT_ATOMS: atom_id res chain seq x y z
N MET A 1 -4.83 15.52 -33.14
CA MET A 1 -4.87 15.28 -34.61
C MET A 1 -6.13 14.53 -35.06
N LEU A 2 -6.49 13.39 -34.46
CA LEU A 2 -7.79 12.72 -34.71
C LEU A 2 -9.01 13.65 -34.51
N LEU A 3 -9.01 14.45 -33.44
CA LEU A 3 -10.02 15.49 -33.19
C LEU A 3 -9.99 16.64 -34.21
N ALA A 4 -8.82 16.99 -34.77
CA ALA A 4 -8.71 18.06 -35.78
C ALA A 4 -9.24 17.60 -37.16
N GLY A 5 -9.09 16.31 -37.48
CA GLY A 5 -9.71 15.68 -38.65
C GLY A 5 -11.24 15.55 -38.53
N LEU A 6 -11.73 15.17 -37.34
CA LEU A 6 -13.18 15.05 -37.05
C LEU A 6 -13.89 16.41 -36.96
N LEU A 7 -13.21 17.47 -36.50
CA LEU A 7 -13.77 18.83 -36.39
C LEU A 7 -13.64 19.65 -37.68
N GLY A 8 -13.17 19.08 -38.78
CA GLY A 8 -13.10 19.77 -40.07
C GLY A 8 -12.03 20.88 -40.14
N VAL A 9 -11.00 20.82 -39.29
CA VAL A 9 -9.88 21.80 -39.27
C VAL A 9 -8.88 21.56 -40.42
N GLY A 10 -9.03 20.48 -41.19
CA GLY A 10 -8.20 20.17 -42.37
C GLY A 10 -8.43 21.06 -43.61
N ARG A 11 -9.02 22.26 -43.47
CA ARG A 11 -9.28 23.19 -44.58
C ARG A 11 -8.32 24.39 -44.68
N SER A 12 -7.37 24.54 -43.76
CA SER A 12 -6.19 25.38 -43.99
C SER A 12 -5.13 24.53 -44.67
N GLY A 13 -4.67 24.93 -45.85
CA GLY A 13 -3.87 24.15 -46.83
C GLY A 13 -2.49 23.61 -46.40
N ASP A 14 -2.23 23.44 -45.10
CA ASP A 14 -0.94 22.99 -44.56
C ASP A 14 -0.89 21.48 -44.24
N PHE A 15 -2.02 20.75 -44.27
CA PHE A 15 -2.04 19.31 -43.95
C PHE A 15 -2.53 18.45 -45.11
N SER A 16 -1.65 17.59 -45.65
CA SER A 16 -2.08 16.59 -46.64
C SER A 16 -2.90 15.49 -45.96
N ILE A 17 -3.91 14.96 -46.65
CA ILE A 17 -4.72 13.82 -46.18
C ILE A 17 -3.82 12.61 -45.85
N THR A 18 -2.75 12.44 -46.62
CA THR A 18 -1.71 11.43 -46.39
C THR A 18 -0.99 11.58 -45.05
N ASP A 19 -0.68 12.80 -44.60
CA ASP A 19 -0.03 13.02 -43.30
C ASP A 19 -0.95 12.70 -42.13
N ILE A 20 -2.25 13.00 -42.28
CA ILE A 20 -3.27 12.65 -41.28
C ILE A 20 -3.39 11.12 -41.15
N TRP A 21 -3.39 10.40 -42.27
CA TRP A 21 -3.43 8.94 -42.29
C TRP A 21 -2.19 8.31 -41.64
N ILE A 22 -0.99 8.75 -42.03
CA ILE A 22 0.28 8.22 -41.48
C ILE A 22 0.34 8.44 -39.96
N ASN A 23 -0.01 9.64 -39.49
CA ASN A 23 -0.02 9.95 -38.06
C ASN A 23 -1.08 9.14 -37.31
N SER A 24 -2.25 8.91 -37.91
CA SER A 24 -3.32 8.09 -37.29
C SER A 24 -2.92 6.62 -37.17
N VAL A 25 -2.27 6.06 -38.18
CA VAL A 25 -1.72 4.69 -38.13
C VAL A 25 -0.65 4.58 -37.04
N ASN A 26 0.24 5.57 -36.93
CA ASN A 26 1.29 5.60 -35.92
C ASN A 26 0.72 5.60 -34.48
N VAL A 27 -0.33 6.39 -34.23
CA VAL A 27 -1.06 6.39 -32.96
C VAL A 27 -1.74 5.03 -32.70
N GLY A 28 -2.35 4.43 -33.72
CA GLY A 28 -2.96 3.10 -33.61
C GLY A 28 -1.95 2.01 -33.21
N ILE A 29 -0.75 2.04 -33.78
CA ILE A 29 0.36 1.14 -33.43
C ILE A 29 0.76 1.35 -31.96
N MET A 30 0.88 2.61 -31.49
CA MET A 30 1.19 2.89 -30.08
C MET A 30 0.15 2.33 -29.12
N LEU A 31 -1.14 2.57 -29.39
CA LEU A 31 -2.21 2.08 -28.53
C LEU A 31 -2.22 0.55 -28.47
N SER A 32 -1.96 -0.10 -29.61
CA SER A 32 -1.86 -1.56 -29.69
C SER A 32 -0.68 -2.11 -28.88
N LEU A 33 0.50 -1.48 -29.01
CA LEU A 33 1.68 -1.85 -28.23
C LEU A 33 1.44 -1.65 -26.73
N ASN A 34 0.89 -0.51 -26.33
CA ASN A 34 0.56 -0.22 -24.93
C ASN A 34 -0.43 -1.24 -24.34
N LEU A 35 -1.42 -1.69 -25.13
CA LEU A 35 -2.36 -2.74 -24.71
C LEU A 35 -1.64 -4.09 -24.52
N ILE A 36 -0.76 -4.46 -25.45
CA ILE A 36 0.05 -5.69 -25.34
C ILE A 36 0.93 -5.64 -24.09
N TYR A 37 1.58 -4.51 -23.82
CA TYR A 37 2.39 -4.31 -22.62
C TYR A 37 1.56 -4.43 -21.35
N PHE A 38 0.38 -3.83 -21.30
CA PHE A 38 -0.51 -3.92 -20.14
C PHE A 38 -0.89 -5.37 -19.80
N VAL A 39 -1.14 -6.20 -20.83
CA VAL A 39 -1.40 -7.63 -20.64
C VAL A 39 -0.14 -8.39 -20.25
N ALA A 40 1.02 -8.07 -20.85
CA ALA A 40 2.28 -8.74 -20.58
C ALA A 40 2.79 -8.50 -19.14
N VAL A 41 2.64 -7.27 -18.60
CA VAL A 41 3.04 -6.94 -17.21
C VAL A 41 2.34 -7.85 -16.19
N ARG A 42 1.09 -8.27 -16.46
CA ARG A 42 0.35 -9.17 -15.57
C ARG A 42 0.85 -10.62 -15.59
N LYS A 43 1.60 -11.03 -16.62
CA LYS A 43 2.04 -12.41 -16.84
C LYS A 43 3.50 -12.69 -16.44
N VAL A 44 4.31 -11.65 -16.23
CA VAL A 44 5.75 -11.78 -16.01
C VAL A 44 6.11 -11.47 -14.56
N LYS A 45 6.96 -12.32 -13.94
CA LYS A 45 7.44 -12.13 -12.56
C LYS A 45 8.46 -11.00 -12.43
N ASP A 46 9.34 -10.84 -13.41
CA ASP A 46 10.29 -9.72 -13.49
C ASP A 46 9.89 -8.75 -14.60
N VAL A 47 9.37 -7.59 -14.19
CA VAL A 47 8.90 -6.54 -15.09
C VAL A 47 10.02 -5.66 -15.65
N ARG A 48 11.24 -5.74 -15.10
CA ARG A 48 12.36 -4.88 -15.51
C ARG A 48 12.74 -4.98 -17.00
N PRO A 49 12.98 -6.17 -17.57
CA PRO A 49 13.32 -6.29 -18.99
C PRO A 49 12.18 -5.79 -19.90
N LEU A 50 10.93 -5.98 -19.47
CA LEU A 50 9.77 -5.51 -20.21
C LEU A 50 9.69 -3.97 -20.26
N VAL A 51 9.96 -3.30 -19.13
CA VAL A 51 10.04 -1.84 -19.05
C VAL A 51 11.20 -1.31 -19.90
N LEU A 52 12.39 -1.93 -19.84
CA LEU A 52 13.53 -1.50 -20.66
C LEU A 52 13.21 -1.63 -22.17
N PHE A 53 12.56 -2.72 -22.57
CA PHE A 53 12.12 -2.92 -23.95
C PHE A 53 11.11 -1.85 -24.37
N GLN A 54 10.14 -1.52 -23.51
CA GLN A 54 9.18 -0.45 -23.75
C GLN A 54 9.86 0.92 -23.93
N LEU A 55 10.81 1.27 -23.06
CA LEU A 55 11.55 2.53 -23.16
C LEU A 55 12.30 2.66 -24.49
N CYS A 56 12.86 1.56 -25.01
CA CYS A 56 13.49 1.55 -26.33
C CYS A 56 12.47 1.83 -27.45
N ILE A 57 11.30 1.20 -27.40
CA ILE A 57 10.22 1.44 -28.38
C ILE A 57 9.75 2.90 -28.32
N ASP A 58 9.52 3.43 -27.11
CA ASP A 58 9.08 4.81 -26.92
C ASP A 58 10.12 5.81 -27.45
N ALA A 59 11.41 5.56 -27.22
CA ALA A 59 12.49 6.36 -27.77
C ALA A 59 12.48 6.36 -29.30
N VAL A 60 12.34 5.19 -29.94
CA VAL A 60 12.25 5.07 -31.41
C VAL A 60 11.02 5.81 -31.93
N HIS A 61 9.87 5.67 -31.26
CA HIS A 61 8.65 6.33 -31.68
C HIS A 61 8.73 7.85 -31.58
N PHE A 62 9.25 8.39 -30.48
CA PHE A 62 9.45 9.83 -30.35
C PHE A 62 10.48 10.35 -31.33
N THR A 63 11.52 9.56 -31.65
CA THR A 63 12.46 9.88 -32.74
C THR A 63 11.72 10.05 -34.06
N PHE A 64 10.83 9.11 -34.41
CA PHE A 64 10.03 9.18 -35.64
C PHE A 64 9.09 10.40 -35.65
N THR A 65 8.46 10.69 -34.52
CA THR A 65 7.60 11.88 -34.36
C THR A 65 8.39 13.16 -34.58
N ILE A 66 9.56 13.28 -33.93
CA ILE A 66 10.47 14.43 -34.04
C ILE A 66 10.94 14.62 -35.48
N TYR A 67 11.29 13.54 -36.17
CA TYR A 67 11.64 13.58 -37.60
C TYR A 67 10.50 14.13 -38.45
N LYS A 68 9.28 13.56 -38.31
CA LYS A 68 8.10 13.98 -39.07
C LYS A 68 7.72 15.44 -38.86
N THR A 69 8.08 16.02 -37.72
CA THR A 69 7.76 17.40 -37.36
C THR A 69 8.92 18.37 -37.61
N GLY A 70 9.97 17.96 -38.34
CA GLY A 70 11.06 18.83 -38.79
C GLY A 70 12.39 18.69 -38.06
N ALA A 71 12.62 17.55 -37.39
CA ALA A 71 13.86 17.17 -36.73
C ALA A 71 14.54 18.29 -35.91
N VAL A 72 15.49 19.04 -36.49
CA VAL A 72 16.18 20.16 -35.82
C VAL A 72 15.22 21.28 -35.42
N THR A 73 14.19 21.56 -36.22
CA THR A 73 13.19 22.62 -35.93
C THR A 73 12.01 22.10 -35.12
N SER A 74 12.01 20.81 -34.76
CA SER A 74 10.91 20.19 -34.05
C SER A 74 10.81 20.70 -32.61
N PRO A 75 9.65 21.20 -32.16
CA PRO A 75 9.43 21.56 -30.77
C PRO A 75 9.25 20.32 -29.87
N PHE A 76 9.12 19.11 -30.43
CA PHE A 76 8.76 17.90 -29.69
C PHE A 76 9.95 17.12 -29.11
N THR A 77 11.15 17.70 -29.09
CA THR A 77 12.33 17.09 -28.47
C THR A 77 12.13 16.82 -26.97
N PHE A 78 11.24 17.55 -26.30
CA PHE A 78 10.85 17.29 -24.90
C PHE A 78 10.18 15.92 -24.69
N LEU A 79 9.67 15.26 -25.74
CA LEU A 79 9.05 13.94 -25.59
C LEU A 79 10.03 12.89 -25.05
N TYR A 80 11.33 13.02 -25.35
CA TYR A 80 12.36 12.19 -24.75
C TYR A 80 12.44 12.33 -23.22
N PHE A 81 12.03 13.47 -22.66
CA PHE A 81 11.97 13.64 -21.21
C PHE A 81 11.01 12.62 -20.56
N PHE A 82 9.92 12.24 -21.23
CA PHE A 82 9.03 11.20 -20.71
C PHE A 82 9.69 9.82 -20.65
N VAL A 83 10.48 9.46 -21.66
CA VAL A 83 11.24 8.19 -21.68
C VAL A 83 12.29 8.20 -20.57
N ILE A 84 13.03 9.29 -20.45
CA ILE A 84 14.07 9.46 -19.43
C ILE A 84 13.48 9.40 -18.03
N PHE A 85 12.38 10.11 -17.79
CA PHE A 85 11.69 10.13 -16.50
C PHE A 85 11.11 8.75 -16.15
N SER A 86 10.48 8.07 -17.11
CA SER A 86 9.97 6.71 -16.93
C SER A 86 11.09 5.72 -16.58
N GLY A 87 12.25 5.81 -17.25
CA GLY A 87 13.43 5.02 -16.92
C GLY A 87 13.96 5.28 -15.50
N ALA A 88 13.97 6.55 -15.08
CA ALA A 88 14.34 6.94 -13.72
C ALA A 88 13.39 6.33 -12.68
N LEU A 89 12.08 6.50 -12.89
CA LEU A 89 11.02 6.16 -11.95
C LEU A 89 10.80 4.66 -11.80
N LEU A 90 10.77 3.92 -12.92
CA LEU A 90 10.36 2.52 -12.95
C LEU A 90 11.52 1.54 -12.75
N VAL A 91 12.76 1.96 -13.08
CA VAL A 91 13.92 1.07 -13.04
C VAL A 91 14.98 1.57 -12.06
N SER A 92 15.65 2.68 -12.39
CA SER A 92 16.67 3.26 -11.53
C SER A 92 17.10 4.66 -12.00
N SER A 93 17.65 5.47 -11.09
CA SER A 93 18.26 6.75 -11.45
C SER A 93 19.39 6.63 -12.49
N ARG A 94 20.06 5.47 -12.59
CA ARG A 94 21.10 5.23 -13.60
C ARG A 94 20.51 4.98 -14.98
N THR A 95 19.35 4.33 -15.03
CA THR A 95 18.62 4.06 -16.28
C THR A 95 18.25 5.36 -16.99
N ALA A 96 17.96 6.44 -16.25
CA ALA A 96 17.70 7.77 -16.81
C ALA A 96 18.83 8.26 -17.74
N PHE A 97 20.09 8.14 -17.30
CA PHE A 97 21.26 8.54 -18.09
C PHE A 97 21.46 7.63 -19.31
N PHE A 98 21.22 6.33 -19.16
CA PHE A 98 21.29 5.39 -20.28
C PHE A 98 20.25 5.71 -21.36
N THR A 99 19.00 5.95 -20.95
CA THR A 99 17.93 6.35 -21.88
C THR A 99 18.18 7.71 -22.51
N ALA A 100 18.77 8.67 -21.79
CA ALA A 100 19.16 9.96 -22.33
C ALA A 100 20.29 9.83 -23.37
N GLY A 101 21.25 8.94 -23.13
CA GLY A 101 22.29 8.59 -24.09
C GLY A 101 21.71 8.01 -25.38
N ILE A 102 20.83 7.00 -25.28
CA ILE A 102 20.15 6.42 -26.47
C ILE A 102 19.34 7.48 -27.21
N SER A 103 18.57 8.30 -26.49
CA SER A 103 17.76 9.36 -27.09
C SER A 103 18.62 10.42 -27.79
N SER A 104 19.79 10.74 -27.22
CA SER A 104 20.76 11.66 -27.82
C SER A 104 21.35 11.09 -29.11
N VAL A 105 21.67 9.79 -29.14
CA VAL A 105 22.15 9.11 -30.35
C VAL A 105 21.08 9.10 -31.43
N PHE A 106 19.84 8.76 -31.10
CA PHE A 106 18.74 8.77 -32.07
C PHE A 106 18.45 10.17 -32.61
N TYR A 107 18.44 11.19 -31.74
CA TYR A 107 18.27 12.57 -32.17
C TYR A 107 19.43 13.04 -33.07
N ALA A 108 20.67 12.80 -32.70
CA ALA A 108 21.83 13.14 -33.54
C ALA A 108 21.79 12.40 -34.88
N ALA A 109 21.38 11.12 -34.90
CA ALA A 109 21.26 10.34 -36.11
C ALA A 109 20.24 10.93 -37.09
N ILE A 110 19.03 11.30 -36.63
CA ILE A 110 18.04 11.91 -37.54
C ILE A 110 18.52 13.25 -38.10
N VAL A 111 19.19 14.06 -37.28
CA VAL A 111 19.71 15.37 -37.71
C VAL A 111 20.82 15.20 -38.74
N LEU A 112 21.75 14.26 -38.52
CA LEU A 112 22.81 13.97 -39.49
C LEU A 112 22.26 13.40 -40.80
N LEU A 113 21.33 12.45 -40.71
CA LEU A 113 20.70 11.85 -41.89
C LEU A 113 19.96 12.92 -42.72
N GLU A 114 19.27 13.85 -42.07
CA GLU A 114 18.60 14.97 -42.75
C GLU A 114 19.62 15.96 -43.33
N HIS A 115 20.68 16.30 -42.60
CA HIS A 115 21.72 17.24 -43.05
C HIS A 115 22.45 16.73 -44.30
N TYR A 116 22.78 15.44 -44.36
CA TYR A 116 23.39 14.80 -45.53
C TYR A 116 22.39 14.44 -46.64
N SER A 117 21.12 14.83 -46.51
CA SER A 117 20.05 14.52 -47.48
C SER A 117 19.85 13.01 -47.73
N LEU A 118 20.21 12.16 -46.77
CA LEU A 118 19.95 10.71 -46.81
C LEU A 118 18.48 10.39 -46.55
N ILE A 119 17.79 11.27 -45.81
CA ILE A 119 16.34 11.22 -45.62
C ILE A 119 15.71 12.56 -46.07
N PRO A 120 14.46 12.56 -46.56
CA PRO A 120 13.79 13.78 -47.00
C PRO A 120 13.64 14.79 -45.85
N ARG A 121 14.00 16.05 -46.12
CA ARG A 121 13.82 17.17 -45.19
C ARG A 121 12.32 17.44 -44.98
N GLN A 122 11.90 17.54 -43.73
CA GLN A 122 10.50 17.77 -43.36
C GLN A 122 10.31 19.23 -42.92
N LEU A 123 9.52 20.02 -43.64
CA LEU A 123 9.31 21.45 -43.37
C LEU A 123 7.99 21.72 -42.63
N PHE A 124 7.77 21.00 -41.53
CA PHE A 124 6.51 21.06 -40.80
C PHE A 124 6.41 22.30 -39.87
N PHE A 125 7.46 22.56 -39.07
CA PHE A 125 7.59 23.79 -38.29
C PHE A 125 8.70 24.66 -38.87
N SER A 126 8.33 25.77 -39.53
CA SER A 126 9.29 26.61 -40.24
C SER A 126 9.10 28.14 -40.08
N PRO A 127 9.26 28.70 -38.87
CA PRO A 127 9.61 30.12 -38.73
C PRO A 127 11.07 30.42 -39.14
N MET A 128 11.95 29.40 -39.19
CA MET A 128 13.41 29.55 -39.31
C MET A 128 14.06 28.61 -40.36
N ALA A 129 13.35 28.16 -41.40
CA ALA A 129 13.88 27.18 -42.37
C ALA A 129 15.26 27.54 -42.95
N GLY A 130 15.51 28.82 -43.25
CA GLY A 130 16.80 29.27 -43.79
C GLY A 130 17.99 29.10 -42.85
N MET A 131 17.76 29.03 -41.52
CA MET A 131 18.83 28.82 -40.55
C MET A 131 19.27 27.36 -40.44
N THR A 132 18.44 26.41 -40.90
CA THR A 132 18.77 24.97 -40.87
C THR A 132 19.86 24.57 -41.86
N GLU A 133 20.19 25.44 -42.81
CA GLU A 133 21.34 25.28 -43.71
C GLU A 133 22.64 25.74 -43.06
N ASN A 134 22.56 26.59 -42.04
CA ASN A 134 23.73 27.06 -41.33
C ASN A 134 24.22 25.99 -40.35
N LEU A 135 25.41 25.44 -40.62
CA LEU A 135 26.02 24.39 -39.81
C LEU A 135 26.16 24.79 -38.33
N SER A 136 26.48 26.06 -38.04
CA SER A 136 26.62 26.55 -36.66
C SER A 136 25.30 26.49 -35.88
N TYR A 137 24.17 26.77 -36.54
CA TYR A 137 22.85 26.68 -35.93
C TYR A 137 22.49 25.22 -35.59
N VAL A 138 22.77 24.29 -36.51
CA VAL A 138 22.52 22.86 -36.30
C VAL A 138 23.38 22.33 -35.14
N ILE A 139 24.68 22.63 -35.13
CA ILE A 139 25.59 22.21 -34.05
C ILE A 139 25.14 22.78 -32.71
N LEU A 140 24.77 24.06 -32.64
CA LEU A 140 24.30 24.68 -31.41
C LEU A 140 23.01 24.01 -30.89
N THR A 141 22.04 23.80 -31.78
CA THR A 141 20.75 23.19 -31.43
C THR A 141 20.91 21.74 -30.97
N VAL A 142 21.76 20.96 -31.65
CA VAL A 142 22.07 19.58 -31.25
C VAL A 142 22.78 19.55 -29.90
N SER A 143 23.81 20.38 -29.72
CA SER A 143 24.56 20.45 -28.46
C SER A 143 23.67 20.86 -27.29
N PHE A 144 22.80 21.85 -27.50
CA PHE A 144 21.83 22.29 -26.50
C PHE A 144 20.80 21.20 -26.16
N THR A 145 20.31 20.47 -27.17
CA THR A 145 19.35 19.37 -26.97
C THR A 145 19.98 18.21 -26.22
N ILE A 146 21.20 17.80 -26.58
CA ILE A 146 21.92 16.74 -25.86
C ILE A 146 22.20 17.18 -24.42
N GLY A 147 22.65 18.42 -24.23
CA GLY A 147 22.86 19.01 -22.90
C GLY A 147 21.59 19.01 -22.05
N SER A 148 20.43 19.37 -22.63
CA SER A 148 19.16 19.38 -21.92
C SER A 148 18.67 17.98 -21.56
N LEU A 149 18.86 16.98 -22.43
CA LEU A 149 18.54 15.57 -22.14
C LEU A 149 19.37 15.02 -20.97
N ILE A 150 20.68 15.30 -20.96
CA ILE A 150 21.58 14.88 -19.87
C ILE A 150 21.23 15.59 -18.56
N ALA A 151 21.03 16.92 -18.61
CA ALA A 151 20.63 17.70 -17.44
C ALA A 151 19.29 17.20 -16.86
N PHE A 152 18.31 16.93 -17.73
CA PHE A 152 17.03 16.37 -17.34
C PHE A 152 17.16 14.97 -16.74
N ALA A 153 18.03 14.10 -17.28
CA ALA A 153 18.32 12.80 -16.68
C ALA A 153 18.88 12.91 -15.26
N GLY A 154 19.77 13.87 -15.02
CA GLY A 154 20.28 14.19 -13.69
C GLY A 154 19.16 14.62 -12.73
N LEU A 155 18.27 15.53 -13.18
CA LEU A 155 17.14 16.01 -12.40
C LEU A 155 16.13 14.89 -12.10
N ALA A 156 15.75 14.10 -13.10
CA ALA A 156 14.84 12.96 -12.96
C ALA A 156 15.41 11.90 -12.01
N GLY A 157 16.71 11.60 -12.15
CA GLY A 157 17.42 10.67 -11.27
C GLY A 157 17.49 11.14 -9.82
N PHE A 158 17.76 12.43 -9.60
CA PHE A 158 17.78 13.06 -8.27
C PHE A 158 16.38 13.06 -7.63
N LEU A 159 15.35 13.52 -8.35
CA LEU A 159 13.98 13.60 -7.86
C LEU A 159 13.44 12.22 -7.46
N THR A 160 13.65 11.22 -8.32
CA THR A 160 13.24 9.85 -8.02
C THR A 160 13.98 9.30 -6.79
N GLY A 161 15.28 9.56 -6.70
CA GLY A 161 16.08 9.18 -5.53
C GLY A 161 15.57 9.84 -4.23
N LEU A 162 15.18 11.11 -4.29
CA LEU A 162 14.60 11.84 -3.17
C LEU A 162 13.24 11.24 -2.76
N ILE A 163 12.36 10.95 -3.72
CA ILE A 163 11.06 10.33 -3.48
C ILE A 163 11.24 8.98 -2.78
N HIS A 164 12.13 8.12 -3.29
CA HIS A 164 12.36 6.80 -2.71
C HIS A 164 12.93 6.88 -1.27
N ARG A 165 13.87 7.81 -1.04
CA ARG A 165 14.42 8.07 0.31
C ARG A 165 13.35 8.57 1.27
N ARG A 166 12.52 9.53 0.84
CA ARG A 166 11.44 10.09 1.66
C ARG A 166 10.37 9.05 1.98
N TYR A 167 9.98 8.23 1.01
CA TYR A 167 9.06 7.12 1.23
C TYR A 167 9.60 6.13 2.28
N THR A 168 10.88 5.78 2.18
CA THR A 168 11.53 4.88 3.14
C THR A 168 11.63 5.49 4.55
N GLN A 169 11.95 6.78 4.65
CA GLN A 169 11.97 7.51 5.92
C GLN A 169 10.58 7.58 6.55
N LEU A 170 9.55 7.90 5.75
CA LEU A 170 8.16 7.99 6.21
C LEU A 170 7.68 6.64 6.75
N LYS A 171 7.99 5.54 6.04
CA LYS A 171 7.65 4.18 6.48
C LYS A 171 8.33 3.81 7.81
N LYS A 172 9.57 4.25 8.04
CA LYS A 172 10.27 4.02 9.30
C LYS A 172 9.69 4.87 10.44
N ALA A 173 9.43 6.16 10.19
CA ALA A 173 8.88 7.07 11.19
C ALA A 173 7.46 6.68 11.63
N THR A 174 6.63 6.21 10.70
CA THR A 174 5.28 5.69 11.02
C THR A 174 5.34 4.43 11.86
N ALA A 175 6.26 3.49 11.56
CA ALA A 175 6.50 2.33 12.41
C ALA A 175 6.96 2.73 13.83
N ASP A 176 7.92 3.66 13.95
CA ASP A 176 8.41 4.16 15.24
C ASP A 176 7.32 4.86 16.06
N LEU A 177 6.50 5.70 15.43
CA LEU A 177 5.34 6.32 16.08
C LEU A 177 4.34 5.29 16.60
N HIS A 178 4.08 4.24 15.82
CA HIS A 178 3.19 3.16 16.23
C HIS A 178 3.70 2.43 17.47
N ASP A 179 5.00 2.18 17.57
CA ASP A 179 5.61 1.55 18.74
C ASP A 179 5.58 2.48 19.97
N ARG A 180 5.84 3.78 19.81
CA ARG A 180 5.73 4.76 20.92
C ARG A 180 4.30 4.88 21.45
N ASN A 181 3.31 4.90 20.56
CA ASN A 181 1.90 4.92 20.97
C ASN A 181 1.52 3.65 21.76
N LYS A 182 2.02 2.46 21.38
CA LYS A 182 1.82 1.23 22.15
C LYS A 182 2.39 1.33 23.56
N VAL A 183 3.63 1.83 23.69
CA VAL A 183 4.27 2.01 25.01
C VAL A 183 3.48 3.00 25.86
N MET A 184 3.04 4.12 25.28
CA MET A 184 2.24 5.12 25.97
C MET A 184 0.90 4.55 26.46
N LEU A 185 0.21 3.77 25.62
CA LEU A 185 -1.04 3.09 26.00
C LEU A 185 -0.83 2.09 27.14
N LEU A 186 0.25 1.30 27.09
CA LEU A 186 0.64 0.36 28.15
C LEU A 186 0.88 1.11 29.48
N MET A 187 1.59 2.24 29.45
CA MET A 187 1.86 3.05 30.64
C MET A 187 0.58 3.68 31.22
N TYR A 188 -0.24 4.32 30.37
CA TYR A 188 -1.51 4.94 30.78
C TYR A 188 -2.41 3.93 31.49
N LYS A 189 -2.64 2.77 30.86
CA LYS A 189 -3.53 1.74 31.41
C LYS A 189 -2.98 1.06 32.66
N THR A 190 -1.66 0.85 32.74
CA THR A 190 -1.03 0.35 33.97
C THR A 190 -1.24 1.33 35.12
N SER A 191 -1.03 2.64 34.88
CA SER A 191 -1.24 3.67 35.89
C SER A 191 -2.71 3.79 36.32
N GLU A 192 -3.63 3.66 35.37
CA GLU A 192 -5.07 3.75 35.62
C GLU A 192 -5.58 2.57 36.46
N ALA A 193 -5.16 1.34 36.12
CA ALA A 193 -5.51 0.14 36.87
C ALA A 193 -4.94 0.17 38.31
N LEU A 194 -3.69 0.64 38.48
CA LEU A 194 -3.05 0.70 39.80
C LEU A 194 -3.64 1.80 40.70
N ASN A 195 -4.17 2.88 40.14
CA ASN A 195 -4.59 4.04 40.94
C ASN A 195 -6.05 4.01 41.41
N HIS A 196 -6.92 3.13 40.90
CA HIS A 196 -8.38 3.27 41.15
C HIS A 196 -9.10 2.05 41.71
N HIS A 197 -8.51 0.84 41.70
CA HIS A 197 -9.27 -0.37 42.03
C HIS A 197 -8.54 -1.23 43.06
N GLN A 198 -9.23 -1.56 44.16
CA GLN A 198 -8.65 -2.31 45.28
C GLN A 198 -8.87 -3.83 45.14
N ASN A 199 -9.75 -4.25 44.23
CA ASN A 199 -10.14 -5.65 44.03
C ASN A 199 -10.16 -6.06 42.55
N SER A 200 -9.86 -7.33 42.27
CA SER A 200 -9.82 -7.88 40.91
C SER A 200 -11.15 -7.76 40.16
N SER A 201 -12.29 -7.80 40.87
CA SER A 201 -13.61 -7.61 40.29
C SER A 201 -13.84 -6.22 39.73
N GLU A 202 -13.41 -5.18 40.46
CA GLU A 202 -13.59 -3.79 40.00
C GLU A 202 -12.73 -3.51 38.77
N ILE A 203 -11.51 -4.07 38.74
CA ILE A 203 -10.63 -4.03 37.56
C ILE A 203 -11.31 -4.72 36.36
N ALA A 204 -11.91 -5.90 36.56
CA ALA A 204 -12.61 -6.62 35.51
C ALA A 204 -13.77 -5.79 34.94
N GLU A 205 -14.55 -5.15 35.80
CA GLU A 205 -15.66 -4.28 35.41
C GLU A 205 -15.20 -3.09 34.59
N TYR A 206 -14.18 -2.37 35.08
CA TYR A 206 -13.62 -1.22 34.39
C TYR A 206 -13.10 -1.57 32.99
N ILE A 207 -12.33 -2.67 32.90
CA ILE A 207 -11.75 -3.12 31.63
C ILE A 207 -12.83 -3.50 30.61
N LEU A 208 -13.88 -4.20 31.06
CA LEU A 208 -14.98 -4.56 30.18
C LEU A 208 -15.80 -3.35 29.75
N ASP A 209 -16.06 -2.40 30.63
CA ASP A 209 -16.77 -1.16 30.28
C ASP A 209 -16.00 -0.33 29.25
N GLU A 210 -14.68 -0.20 29.43
CA GLU A 210 -13.82 0.53 28.50
C GLU A 210 -13.76 -0.19 27.13
N LEU A 211 -13.68 -1.52 27.12
CA LEU A 211 -13.75 -2.31 25.87
C LEU A 211 -15.10 -2.14 25.16
N MET A 212 -16.21 -2.24 25.90
CA MET A 212 -17.55 -2.10 25.36
C MET A 212 -17.79 -0.71 24.77
N SER A 213 -17.28 0.34 25.44
CA SER A 213 -17.36 1.73 24.99
C SER A 213 -16.49 2.00 23.75
N PHE A 214 -15.21 1.61 23.82
CA PHE A 214 -14.23 1.90 22.78
C PHE A 214 -14.50 1.15 21.49
N LEU A 215 -14.84 -0.14 21.60
CA LEU A 215 -15.09 -1.01 20.45
C LEU A 215 -16.58 -1.14 20.09
N LYS A 216 -17.52 -0.48 20.80
CA LYS A 216 -18.98 -0.56 20.51
C LYS A 216 -19.46 -2.01 20.35
N LEU A 217 -19.15 -2.84 21.32
CA LEU A 217 -19.42 -4.28 21.31
C LEU A 217 -20.86 -4.60 21.77
N ASP A 218 -21.33 -5.80 21.48
CA ASP A 218 -22.60 -6.29 22.02
C ASP A 218 -22.41 -7.05 23.34
N ARG A 219 -21.29 -7.78 23.45
CA ARG A 219 -20.91 -8.49 24.69
C ARG A 219 -19.40 -8.60 24.84
N ALA A 220 -18.93 -8.52 26.09
CA ALA A 220 -17.57 -8.84 26.48
C ALA A 220 -17.58 -9.67 27.77
N LEU A 221 -16.57 -10.51 27.98
CA LEU A 221 -16.54 -11.46 29.09
C LEU A 221 -15.12 -11.82 29.51
N ILE A 222 -14.93 -12.14 30.79
CA ILE A 222 -13.65 -12.55 31.39
C ILE A 222 -13.83 -13.88 32.11
N TYR A 223 -12.94 -14.83 31.81
CA TYR A 223 -12.71 -16.03 32.60
C TYR A 223 -11.41 -15.89 33.39
N LEU A 224 -11.40 -16.33 34.65
CA LEU A 224 -10.18 -16.43 35.45
C LEU A 224 -9.71 -17.87 35.56
N ASN A 225 -8.40 -18.05 35.56
CA ASN A 225 -7.77 -19.34 35.77
C ASN A 225 -7.66 -19.64 37.27
N GLU A 226 -8.33 -20.70 37.71
CA GLU A 226 -8.22 -21.24 39.06
C GLU A 226 -7.18 -22.37 39.07
N ASN A 227 -6.01 -22.11 39.65
CA ASN A 227 -4.97 -23.12 39.91
C ASN A 227 -4.51 -23.96 38.72
N ASN A 228 -4.62 -23.46 37.47
CA ASN A 228 -4.36 -24.21 36.23
C ASN A 228 -5.24 -25.46 36.05
N THR A 229 -6.33 -25.62 36.81
CA THR A 229 -7.24 -26.77 36.66
C THR A 229 -8.47 -26.41 35.84
N GLN A 230 -8.96 -25.18 35.97
CA GLN A 230 -10.19 -24.74 35.32
C GLN A 230 -10.23 -23.23 35.10
N LEU A 231 -11.01 -22.80 34.11
CA LEU A 231 -11.38 -21.42 33.85
C LEU A 231 -12.81 -21.19 34.37
N ARG A 232 -12.98 -20.29 35.32
CA ARG A 232 -14.30 -19.86 35.82
C ARG A 232 -14.71 -18.57 35.15
N LEU A 233 -15.95 -18.49 34.68
CA LEU A 233 -16.52 -17.24 34.19
C LEU A 233 -16.64 -16.26 35.37
N MET A 234 -15.92 -15.14 35.29
CA MET A 234 -15.89 -14.13 36.34
C MET A 234 -16.95 -13.05 36.08
N LEU A 235 -17.00 -12.55 34.84
CA LEU A 235 -17.83 -11.40 34.49
C LEU A 235 -18.28 -11.47 33.04
N VAL A 236 -19.54 -11.07 32.79
CA VAL A 236 -20.09 -10.81 31.47
C VAL A 236 -20.66 -9.40 31.47
N ARG A 237 -20.30 -8.61 30.46
CA ARG A 237 -20.85 -7.27 30.23
C ARG A 237 -21.58 -7.29 28.90
N THR A 238 -22.85 -6.88 28.91
CA THR A 238 -23.67 -6.78 27.69
C THR A 238 -24.04 -5.33 27.40
N LYS A 239 -24.36 -5.05 26.13
CA LYS A 239 -24.84 -3.75 25.68
C LYS A 239 -26.13 -3.37 26.40
N GLY A 240 -26.08 -2.31 27.21
CA GLY A 240 -27.16 -1.94 28.14
C GLY A 240 -26.81 -2.13 29.62
N GLY A 241 -25.57 -2.52 29.94
CA GLY A 241 -24.99 -2.44 31.29
C GLY A 241 -25.43 -3.55 32.25
N HIS A 242 -26.15 -4.56 31.79
CA HIS A 242 -26.52 -5.69 32.63
C HIS A 242 -25.33 -6.66 32.74
N SER A 243 -24.84 -6.82 33.98
CA SER A 243 -23.93 -7.91 34.37
C SER A 243 -24.78 -9.16 34.60
N ASP A 244 -24.76 -10.10 33.67
CA ASP A 244 -25.41 -11.39 33.88
C ASP A 244 -24.42 -12.31 34.60
N SER A 245 -24.33 -12.14 35.91
CA SER A 245 -23.52 -12.99 36.81
C SER A 245 -24.19 -14.32 37.15
N SER A 246 -25.29 -14.67 36.47
CA SER A 246 -26.12 -15.85 36.80
C SER A 246 -25.64 -17.18 36.21
N MET A 247 -24.63 -17.19 35.33
CA MET A 247 -24.03 -18.42 34.81
C MET A 247 -22.77 -18.81 35.58
N ASP A 248 -22.89 -19.78 36.49
CA ASP A 248 -21.75 -20.51 37.05
C ASP A 248 -21.18 -21.47 35.99
N LEU A 249 -20.47 -20.88 35.01
CA LEU A 249 -19.84 -21.61 33.91
C LEU A 249 -18.37 -21.87 34.24
N VAL A 250 -18.02 -23.14 34.31
CA VAL A 250 -16.65 -23.62 34.54
C VAL A 250 -16.20 -24.44 33.35
N ILE A 251 -15.03 -24.11 32.81
CA ILE A 251 -14.42 -24.79 31.67
C ILE A 251 -13.15 -25.49 32.15
N PRO A 252 -13.05 -26.83 32.08
CA PRO A 252 -11.84 -27.55 32.44
C PRO A 252 -10.63 -27.10 31.60
N MET A 253 -9.43 -27.11 32.18
CA MET A 253 -8.19 -26.73 31.49
C MET A 253 -7.67 -27.87 30.57
N ASN A 254 -8.51 -28.29 29.62
CA ASN A 254 -8.22 -29.29 28.60
C ASN A 254 -8.44 -28.71 27.20
N ILE A 255 -7.59 -29.04 26.24
CA ILE A 255 -7.68 -28.56 24.85
C ILE A 255 -9.00 -28.95 24.16
N ASP A 256 -9.61 -30.06 24.60
CA ASP A 256 -10.90 -30.55 24.10
C ASP A 256 -12.11 -29.85 24.72
N ALA A 257 -11.90 -29.06 25.79
CA ALA A 257 -12.96 -28.31 26.46
C ALA A 257 -13.41 -27.07 25.66
N GLY A 258 -12.81 -26.82 24.49
CA GLY A 258 -13.19 -25.79 23.54
C GLY A 258 -12.16 -24.66 23.38
N LEU A 259 -12.49 -23.68 22.54
CA LEU A 259 -11.57 -22.61 22.15
C LEU A 259 -11.08 -21.77 23.35
N THR A 260 -11.91 -21.51 24.36
CA THR A 260 -11.50 -20.75 25.56
C THR A 260 -10.37 -21.45 26.32
N ALA A 261 -10.47 -22.75 26.55
CA ALA A 261 -9.41 -23.53 27.22
C ALA A 261 -8.16 -23.62 26.35
N ARG A 262 -8.32 -23.80 25.03
CA ARG A 262 -7.23 -23.79 24.06
C ARG A 262 -6.45 -22.47 24.08
N VAL A 263 -7.14 -21.33 24.12
CA VAL A 263 -6.52 -20.00 24.21
C VAL A 263 -5.65 -19.88 25.45
N ALA A 264 -6.13 -20.35 26.61
CA ALA A 264 -5.36 -20.32 27.85
C ALA A 264 -4.12 -21.23 27.81
N LEU A 265 -4.27 -22.45 27.28
CA LEU A 265 -3.20 -23.44 27.16
C LEU A 265 -2.13 -23.03 26.14
N GLU A 266 -2.54 -22.64 24.94
CA GLU A 266 -1.65 -22.24 23.84
C GLU A 266 -1.11 -20.82 24.03
N LYS A 267 -1.73 -20.00 24.89
CA LYS A 267 -1.40 -18.58 25.13
C LYS A 267 -1.41 -17.78 23.82
N LYS A 268 -2.37 -18.10 22.96
CA LYS A 268 -2.54 -17.51 21.65
C LYS A 268 -3.95 -16.98 21.49
N ALA A 269 -4.08 -15.77 20.96
CA ALA A 269 -5.37 -15.15 20.65
C ALA A 269 -5.94 -15.67 19.32
N TYR A 270 -7.26 -15.70 19.20
CA TYR A 270 -7.98 -16.14 18.00
C TYR A 270 -9.09 -15.13 17.64
N ASN A 271 -9.19 -14.83 16.35
CA ASN A 271 -10.29 -14.06 15.77
C ASN A 271 -11.14 -14.99 14.91
N ILE A 272 -12.38 -15.25 15.32
CA ILE A 272 -13.29 -16.17 14.65
C ILE A 272 -14.35 -15.35 13.90
N LYS A 273 -14.16 -15.26 12.59
CA LYS A 273 -15.07 -14.53 11.68
C LYS A 273 -16.32 -15.33 11.31
N ASP A 274 -16.19 -16.65 11.24
CA ASP A 274 -17.31 -17.57 10.95
C ASP A 274 -17.34 -18.70 11.99
N PRO A 275 -18.09 -18.50 13.09
CA PRO A 275 -18.20 -19.48 14.16
C PRO A 275 -18.84 -20.80 13.73
N ALA A 276 -19.78 -20.79 12.78
CA ALA A 276 -20.54 -21.98 12.38
C ALA A 276 -19.66 -23.05 11.73
N ASN A 277 -18.60 -22.63 11.05
CA ASN A 277 -17.67 -23.51 10.33
C ASN A 277 -16.32 -23.70 11.03
N SER A 278 -16.16 -23.21 12.26
CA SER A 278 -14.88 -23.28 12.99
C SER A 278 -14.64 -24.67 13.59
N PRO A 279 -13.47 -25.29 13.37
CA PRO A 279 -13.16 -26.60 13.96
C PRO A 279 -12.91 -26.54 15.47
N TYR A 280 -12.81 -25.35 16.06
CA TYR A 280 -12.50 -25.14 17.47
C TYR A 280 -13.73 -24.89 18.34
N ILE A 281 -14.92 -24.83 17.74
CA ILE A 281 -16.16 -24.48 18.43
C ILE A 281 -16.97 -25.73 18.69
N ASN A 282 -17.30 -25.94 19.97
CA ASN A 282 -18.28 -26.95 20.35
C ASN A 282 -19.69 -26.44 19.97
N GLN A 283 -20.34 -27.13 19.02
CA GLN A 283 -21.65 -26.73 18.51
C GLN A 283 -22.76 -26.77 19.58
N GLU A 284 -22.68 -27.66 20.57
CA GLU A 284 -23.65 -27.71 21.67
C GLU A 284 -23.58 -26.48 22.57
N LEU A 285 -22.36 -25.98 22.82
CA LEU A 285 -22.15 -24.76 23.60
C LEU A 285 -22.54 -23.52 22.78
N ALA A 286 -22.24 -23.51 21.48
CA ALA A 286 -22.61 -22.42 20.58
C ALA A 286 -24.14 -22.27 20.42
N ALA A 287 -24.88 -23.38 20.44
CA ALA A 287 -26.35 -23.36 20.38
C ALA A 287 -27.01 -22.69 21.61
N LYS A 288 -26.33 -22.69 22.77
CA LYS A 288 -26.83 -22.08 24.01
C LYS A 288 -26.48 -20.60 24.16
N ILE A 289 -25.37 -20.14 23.56
CA ILE A 289 -24.75 -18.83 23.85
C ILE A 289 -24.79 -17.87 22.64
N GLY A 290 -25.10 -18.39 21.44
CA GLY A 290 -25.16 -17.64 20.17
C GLY A 290 -23.88 -17.77 19.33
N LEU A 291 -24.02 -17.58 18.01
CA LEU A 291 -22.97 -17.75 16.99
C LEU A 291 -22.55 -16.41 16.36
N ASN A 292 -22.36 -15.37 17.19
CA ASN A 292 -21.81 -14.10 16.71
C ASN A 292 -20.32 -14.26 16.37
N PRO A 293 -19.80 -13.61 15.32
CA PRO A 293 -18.35 -13.43 15.17
C PRO A 293 -17.74 -12.86 16.46
N PHE A 294 -16.62 -13.44 16.86
CA PHE A 294 -16.02 -13.12 18.16
C PHE A 294 -14.50 -13.22 18.11
N ALA A 295 -13.86 -12.53 19.04
CA ALA A 295 -12.44 -12.62 19.26
C ALA A 295 -12.14 -12.93 20.72
N ILE A 296 -11.09 -13.70 20.95
CA ILE A 296 -10.71 -14.18 22.26
C ILE A 296 -9.19 -14.10 22.43
N ALA A 297 -8.75 -13.60 23.58
CA ALA A 297 -7.35 -13.36 23.87
C ALA A 297 -6.98 -13.84 25.28
N PRO A 298 -5.79 -14.44 25.46
CA PRO A 298 -5.34 -14.87 26.77
C PRO A 298 -4.82 -13.68 27.57
N MET A 299 -5.09 -13.67 28.87
CA MET A 299 -4.50 -12.76 29.83
C MET A 299 -3.23 -13.42 30.38
N VAL A 300 -2.08 -13.08 29.80
CA VAL A 300 -0.80 -13.72 30.11
C VAL A 300 0.09 -12.78 30.89
N LEU A 301 0.57 -13.24 32.04
CA LEU A 301 1.58 -12.54 32.81
C LEU A 301 2.82 -13.42 32.96
N ARG A 302 3.97 -12.88 32.54
CA ARG A 302 5.26 -13.60 32.45
C ARG A 302 5.13 -14.85 31.58
N LYS A 303 4.89 -16.02 32.19
CA LYS A 303 4.70 -17.31 31.51
C LYS A 303 3.41 -18.02 31.91
N HIS A 304 2.55 -17.39 32.72
CA HIS A 304 1.30 -17.99 33.21
C HIS A 304 0.10 -17.27 32.61
N CYS A 305 -0.90 -18.04 32.17
CA CYS A 305 -2.18 -17.48 31.76
C CYS A 305 -3.05 -17.36 33.01
N ILE A 306 -3.39 -16.13 33.40
CA ILE A 306 -4.21 -15.89 34.60
C ILE A 306 -5.70 -15.81 34.28
N GLY A 307 -6.06 -15.76 32.99
CA GLY A 307 -7.44 -15.69 32.53
C GLY A 307 -7.55 -15.57 31.01
N VAL A 308 -8.78 -15.45 30.53
CA VAL A 308 -9.10 -15.30 29.10
C VAL A 308 -10.19 -14.24 28.97
N ILE A 309 -10.02 -13.33 28.01
CA ILE A 309 -11.01 -12.30 27.69
C ILE A 309 -11.60 -12.55 26.31
N GLY A 310 -12.93 -12.44 26.19
CA GLY A 310 -13.67 -12.63 24.95
C GLY A 310 -14.56 -11.43 24.63
N ILE A 311 -14.73 -11.13 23.35
CA ILE A 311 -15.63 -10.10 22.83
C ILE A 311 -16.43 -10.64 21.66
N ASP A 312 -17.70 -10.25 21.54
CA ASP A 312 -18.51 -10.56 20.37
C ASP A 312 -19.38 -9.38 19.92
N ARG A 313 -19.75 -9.44 18.63
CA ARG A 313 -20.60 -8.46 17.97
C ARG A 313 -21.51 -9.17 16.97
N SER A 314 -22.81 -8.89 17.05
CA SER A 314 -23.83 -9.51 16.20
C SER A 314 -23.88 -8.94 14.77
N THR A 315 -23.43 -7.69 14.58
CA THR A 315 -23.62 -6.94 13.35
C THR A 315 -22.45 -6.99 12.38
N ALA A 316 -21.23 -7.28 12.86
CA ALA A 316 -20.02 -7.31 12.04
C ALA A 316 -18.93 -8.14 12.72
N GLY A 317 -18.04 -8.71 11.91
CA GLY A 317 -16.81 -9.35 12.40
C GLY A 317 -15.85 -8.34 13.04
N ILE A 318 -14.95 -8.85 13.87
CA ILE A 318 -13.86 -8.09 14.49
C ILE A 318 -12.72 -7.94 13.46
N ASP A 319 -12.29 -6.72 13.17
CA ASP A 319 -11.17 -6.48 12.24
C ASP A 319 -9.79 -6.68 12.90
N ASP A 320 -8.71 -6.55 12.11
CA ASP A 320 -7.35 -6.85 12.60
C ASP A 320 -6.82 -5.78 13.57
N ASP A 321 -7.30 -4.54 13.47
CA ASP A 321 -6.94 -3.44 14.37
C ASP A 321 -7.69 -3.60 15.70
N GLU A 322 -9.00 -3.87 15.65
CA GLU A 322 -9.83 -4.20 16.81
C GLU A 322 -9.31 -5.45 17.54
N PHE A 323 -8.88 -6.48 16.79
CA PHE A 323 -8.29 -7.69 17.35
C PHE A 323 -6.94 -7.42 18.03
N SER A 324 -6.14 -6.49 17.49
CA SER A 324 -4.89 -6.04 18.11
C SER A 324 -5.15 -5.25 19.40
N ILE A 325 -6.22 -4.43 19.42
CA ILE A 325 -6.67 -3.71 20.60
C ILE A 325 -7.11 -4.68 21.69
N LEU A 326 -7.92 -5.70 21.38
CA LEU A 326 -8.32 -6.74 22.34
C LEU A 326 -7.10 -7.38 23.02
N GLN A 327 -6.10 -7.79 22.25
CA GLN A 327 -4.87 -8.40 22.79
C GLN A 327 -4.13 -7.45 23.74
N LEU A 328 -4.09 -6.15 23.41
CA LEU A 328 -3.51 -5.14 24.28
C LEU A 328 -4.27 -5.06 25.61
N PHE A 329 -5.61 -5.00 25.56
CA PHE A 329 -6.45 -5.00 26.76
C PHE A 329 -6.30 -6.29 27.59
N ALA A 330 -6.21 -7.46 26.95
CA ALA A 330 -6.00 -8.74 27.63
C ALA A 330 -4.70 -8.75 28.44
N ASN A 331 -3.61 -8.25 27.84
CA ASN A 331 -2.33 -8.13 28.51
C ASN A 331 -2.37 -7.11 29.67
N GLN A 332 -3.10 -6.00 29.50
CA GLN A 332 -3.29 -5.03 30.61
C GLN A 332 -4.08 -5.63 31.76
N ALA A 333 -5.18 -6.32 31.45
CA ALA A 333 -6.00 -7.00 32.43
C ALA A 333 -5.16 -8.00 33.24
N ALA A 334 -4.24 -8.71 32.58
CA ALA A 334 -3.32 -9.63 33.24
C ALA A 334 -2.45 -8.94 34.30
N ILE A 335 -1.82 -7.81 33.93
CA ILE A 335 -0.94 -7.05 34.83
C ILE A 335 -1.73 -6.46 36.00
N ALA A 336 -2.87 -5.84 35.69
CA ALA A 336 -3.73 -5.16 36.66
C ALA A 336 -4.25 -6.13 37.74
N MET A 337 -4.82 -7.26 37.32
CA MET A 337 -5.42 -8.22 38.24
C MET A 337 -4.37 -8.92 39.13
N ASP A 338 -3.19 -9.22 38.59
CA ASP A 338 -2.10 -9.83 39.36
C ASP A 338 -1.55 -8.89 40.44
N SER A 339 -1.48 -7.59 40.14
CA SER A 339 -0.95 -6.58 41.07
C SER A 339 -1.77 -6.48 42.35
N VAL A 340 -3.10 -6.54 42.24
CA VAL A 340 -4.03 -6.50 43.38
C VAL A 340 -4.01 -7.81 44.17
N GLN A 341 -3.87 -8.94 43.49
CA GLN A 341 -3.83 -10.25 44.15
C GLN A 341 -2.60 -10.42 45.07
N HIS A 342 -1.47 -9.78 44.73
CA HIS A 342 -0.25 -9.78 45.54
C HIS A 342 -0.18 -8.65 46.59
N SER A 343 -1.00 -7.60 46.47
CA SER A 343 -1.01 -6.48 47.43
C SER A 343 -1.78 -6.79 48.73
N ASN A 344 -2.57 -7.87 48.72
CA ASN A 344 -3.38 -8.35 49.85
C ASN A 344 -2.71 -9.50 50.65
N ILE A 345 -1.41 -9.73 50.44
CA ILE A 345 -0.54 -10.64 51.20
C ILE A 345 0.53 -9.79 51.88
#